data_AF-A0A962BC36-F1
#
_entry.id   AF-A0A962BC36-F1
#
_cell.length_a   1.000
_cell.length_b   1.000
_cell.length_c   1.000
_cell.angle_alpha   90.00
_cell.angle_beta   90.00
_cell.angle_gamma   90.00
#
_symmetry.space_group_name_H-M   'P 1'
#
loop_
_entity.id
_entity.type
_entity.pdbx_description
1 polymer ?
#
loop_
_entity_poly.entity_id
_entity_poly.type
_entity_poly.pdbx_seq_one_letter_code
_entity_poly.pdbx_strand_id
1 'polypeptide(L)' 'MLAQTFKSFLLFDIARGMALTLRYFFRPKVTINYPYEKGPLSPRFRGEHALRRYPMGEERCIS' A
#
# COMPACT_ATOMS: atom_id res chain seq x y z
N MET A 1 -5.25 -22.37 36.86
CA MET A 1 -4.00 -21.74 37.35
C MET A 1 -2.75 -22.30 36.69
N LEU A 2 -2.50 -23.61 36.73
CA LEU A 2 -1.28 -24.22 36.15
C LEU A 2 -1.05 -23.93 34.66
N ALA A 3 -2.08 -24.01 33.81
CA ALA A 3 -1.92 -23.75 32.37
C ALA A 3 -1.48 -22.31 32.05
N GLN A 4 -1.94 -21.33 32.82
CA GLN A 4 -1.58 -19.92 32.63
C GLN A 4 -0.16 -19.63 33.11
N THR A 5 0.28 -20.25 34.22
CA THR A 5 1.65 -20.11 34.69
C THR A 5 2.65 -20.75 33.73
N PHE A 6 2.34 -21.91 33.15
CA PHE A 6 3.16 -22.52 32.09
C PHE A 6 3.23 -21.65 30.82
N LYS A 7 2.10 -21.06 30.41
CA LYS A 7 2.03 -20.19 29.21
C LYS A 7 2.85 -18.91 29.39
N SER A 8 2.82 -18.32 30.58
CA SER A 8 3.62 -17.14 30.92
C SER A 8 5.10 -17.47 31.12
N PHE A 9 5.44 -18.59 31.75
CA PHE A 9 6.83 -19.02 31.96
C PHE A 9 7.54 -19.36 30.64
N LEU A 10 6.82 -19.98 29.70
CA LEU A 10 7.33 -20.29 28.36
C LEU A 10 7.18 -19.15 27.35
N LEU A 11 6.74 -17.96 27.78
CA LEU A 11 6.58 -16.76 26.95
C LEU A 11 5.85 -17.05 25.62
N PHE A 12 4.86 -17.95 25.68
CA PHE A 12 4.27 -18.57 24.49
C PHE A 12 3.62 -17.55 23.55
N ASP A 13 3.04 -16.48 24.11
CA ASP A 13 2.43 -15.40 23.33
C ASP A 13 3.47 -14.56 22.56
N ILE A 14 4.69 -14.41 23.12
CA ILE A 14 5.81 -13.73 22.41
C ILE A 14 6.34 -14.63 21.29
N ALA A 15 6.54 -15.92 21.56
CA ALA A 15 6.96 -16.88 20.54
C ALA A 15 5.97 -16.92 19.36
N ARG A 16 4.67 -16.86 19.64
CA ARG A 16 3.62 -16.76 18.61
C ARG A 16 3.71 -15.47 17.81
N GLY A 17 3.98 -14.33 18.45
CA GLY A 17 4.21 -13.04 17.78
C GLY A 17 5.43 -13.08 16.86
N MET A 18 6.55 -13.64 17.34
CA MET A 18 7.77 -13.79 16.54
C MET A 18 7.59 -14.75 15.36
N ALA A 19 6.84 -15.85 15.53
CA ALA A 19 6.51 -16.74 14.42
C ALA A 19 5.70 -16.01 13.33
N LEU A 20 4.82 -15.09 13.71
CA LEU A 20 4.08 -14.28 12.76
C LEU A 20 4.99 -13.30 12.00
N THR A 21 5.85 -12.57 12.71
CA THR A 21 6.79 -11.63 12.06
C THR A 21 7.75 -12.37 11.13
N LEU A 22 8.28 -13.52 11.54
CA LEU A 22 9.12 -14.37 10.71
C LEU A 22 8.38 -14.84 9.45
N ARG A 23 7.10 -15.19 9.56
CA ARG A 23 6.27 -15.57 8.40
C ARG A 23 6.13 -14.42 7.40
N TYR A 24 5.93 -13.18 7.86
CA TYR A 24 5.84 -12.03 6.95
C TYR A 24 7.19 -11.59 6.40
N PHE A 25 8.29 -11.83 7.12
CA PHE A 25 9.64 -11.56 6.66
C PHE A 25 9.98 -12.32 5.37
N PHE A 26 9.54 -13.58 5.26
CA PHE A 26 9.75 -14.41 4.07
C PHE A 26 8.65 -14.28 3.00
N ARG A 27 7.62 -13.46 3.22
CA ARG A 27 6.60 -13.22 2.19
C ARG A 27 7.14 -12.28 1.10
N PRO A 28 6.66 -12.42 -0.15
CA PRO A 28 7.00 -11.48 -1.21
C PRO A 28 6.56 -10.06 -0.83
N LYS A 29 7.43 -9.08 -1.08
CA LYS A 29 7.15 -7.66 -0.81
C LYS A 29 6.22 -7.11 -1.89
N VAL A 30 5.23 -6.31 -1.47
CA VAL A 30 4.29 -5.61 -2.36
C VAL A 30 4.83 -4.25 -2.85
N THR A 31 6.09 -3.94 -2.55
CA THR A 31 6.74 -2.66 -2.90
C THR A 31 7.02 -2.59 -4.39
N ILE A 32 6.62 -1.47 -5.01
CA ILE A 32 6.85 -1.16 -6.43
C ILE A 32 8.13 -0.31 -6.56
N ASN A 33 8.90 -0.51 -7.64
CA ASN A 33 10.15 0.22 -7.87
C ASN A 33 9.91 1.58 -8.56
N TYR A 34 9.49 2.58 -7.80
CA TYR A 34 9.38 3.96 -8.31
C TYR A 34 10.78 4.57 -8.50
N PRO A 35 11.08 5.29 -9.60
CA PRO A 35 10.17 5.84 -10.63
C PRO A 35 9.91 4.95 -11.85
N TYR A 36 10.53 3.78 -11.93
CA TYR A 36 10.48 2.90 -13.11
C TYR A 36 9.13 2.20 -13.27
N GLU A 37 8.50 1.85 -12.16
CA GLU A 37 7.18 1.24 -12.11
C GLU A 37 6.20 2.17 -11.37
N LYS A 38 5.05 2.46 -11.97
CA LYS A 38 3.99 3.30 -11.37
C LYS A 38 2.77 2.44 -11.03
N GLY A 39 2.07 2.82 -9.96
CA GLY A 39 0.83 2.16 -9.57
C GLY A 39 -0.29 2.36 -10.61
N PRO A 40 -1.30 1.49 -10.64
CA PRO A 40 -2.43 1.60 -11.55
C PRO A 40 -3.25 2.85 -11.24
N LEU A 41 -3.55 3.64 -12.28
CA LEU A 41 -4.30 4.89 -12.16
C LEU A 41 -5.68 4.73 -12.81
N SER A 42 -6.73 5.13 -12.09
CA SER A 42 -8.07 5.12 -12.69
C SER A 42 -8.21 6.25 -13.73
N PRO A 43 -9.04 6.09 -14.78
CA PRO A 43 -9.30 7.16 -15.76
C PRO A 43 -9.93 8.42 -15.15
N ARG A 44 -10.48 8.31 -13.94
CA ARG A 44 -11.08 9.41 -13.17
C ARG A 44 -10.12 10.04 -12.16
N PHE A 45 -8.83 9.70 -12.24
CA PHE A 45 -7.84 10.31 -11.37
C PHE A 45 -7.78 11.82 -11.58
N ARG A 46 -7.78 12.54 -10.45
CA ARG A 46 -7.69 13.99 -10.43
C ARG A 46 -6.23 14.35 -10.18
N GLY A 47 -5.52 14.64 -11.28
CA GLY A 47 -4.15 15.12 -11.25
C GLY A 47 -4.09 16.63 -11.45
N GLU A 48 -3.11 17.05 -12.24
CA GLU A 48 -2.93 18.44 -12.63
C GLU A 48 -4.12 18.97 -13.45
N HIS A 49 -4.50 20.23 -13.18
CA HIS A 49 -5.56 20.91 -13.92
C HIS A 49 -5.03 21.40 -15.27
N ALA A 50 -5.77 21.11 -16.35
CA ALA A 50 -5.43 21.56 -17.70
C ALA A 50 -6.64 22.19 -18.39
N LEU A 51 -6.44 23.35 -19.01
CA LEU A 51 -7.42 23.96 -19.91
C LEU A 51 -7.46 23.18 -21.24
N ARG A 52 -8.67 22.96 -21.75
CA ARG A 52 -8.89 22.20 -22.99
C ARG A 52 -9.09 23.15 -24.17
N ARG A 53 -8.63 22.72 -25.35
CA ARG A 53 -8.87 23.39 -26.64
C ARG A 53 -9.86 22.58 -27.50
N TYR A 54 -10.44 23.22 -28.51
CA TYR A 54 -11.18 22.55 -29.59
C TYR A 54 -10.20 21.92 -30.60
N PRO A 55 -10.66 20.98 -31.47
CA PRO A 55 -9.82 20.42 -32.53
C PRO A 55 -9.27 21.46 -33.51
N MET A 56 -9.97 22.60 -33.67
CA MET A 56 -9.55 23.74 -34.49
C MET A 56 -8.51 24.65 -33.80
N GLY A 57 -8.09 24.34 -32.57
CA GLY A 57 -7.07 25.08 -31.83
C GLY A 57 -7.59 26.21 -30.94
N GLU A 58 -8.85 26.63 -31.10
CA GLU A 58 -9.49 27.63 -30.24
C GLU A 58 -9.67 27.12 -28.80
N GLU A 59 -9.58 28.02 -27.81
CA GLU A 59 -9.75 27.67 -26.40
C GLU A 59 -11.22 27.40 -26.05
N ARG A 60 -11.49 26.47 -25.13
CA ARG A 60 -12.87 26.21 -24.69
C ARG A 60 -13.37 27.20 -23.64
N CYS A 61 -12.48 27.96 -23.03
CA CYS A 61 -12.84 28.99 -22.06
C CYS A 61 -13.38 30.19 -22.84
N ILE A 62 -14.64 30.55 -22.59
CA ILE A 62 -15.30 31.70 -23.19
C ILE A 62 -15.45 32.70 -22.04
N SER A 63 -14.40 33.44 -21.73
CA SER A 63 -14.46 34.55 -20.76
C SER A 63 -14.86 35.84 -21.46
#